data_AF-A0A1Q7QXS8-F1
#
_entry.id   AF-A0A1Q7QXS8-F1
#
_cell.length_a   1.000
_cell.length_b   1.000
_cell.length_c   1.000
_cell.angle_alpha   90.00
_cell.angle_beta   90.00
_cell.angle_gamma   90.00
#
_symmetry.space_group_name_H-M   'P 1'
#
loop_
_entity.id
_entity.type
_entity.pdbx_description
1 polymer ?
#
loop_
_entity_poly.entity_id
_entity_poly.type
_entity_poly.pdbx_seq_one_letter_code
_entity_poly.pdbx_strand_id
1 'polypeptide(L)'
;MSSYSKAGAAGVVLLVTIIEDAGLIAWLVLARTSMFYRGIPIAPVVLLLVLLVEHSIMQRAENPNFTGKVFAEIFGFSLLEVVNWSVWLILLSNTSSLLSMSSLLASLYFFVGFYIEHQITENVITQQPYLRFRNGRGGITAGVILETLSEGIGARLWLLYGPIGPAFLVLGSLIEHSIQYVVGRLPVRGLVVDPESV
;
A
#
# COMPACT_ATOMS: atom_id res chain seq x y z
N MET A 1 18.74 6.15 -18.47
CA MET A 1 17.30 6.40 -18.19
C MET A 1 16.51 5.41 -19.02
N SER A 2 15.80 4.48 -18.38
CA SER A 2 15.05 3.43 -19.07
C SER A 2 13.88 4.03 -19.84
N SER A 3 13.82 3.75 -21.14
CA SER A 3 12.76 4.15 -22.07
C SER A 3 11.57 3.21 -21.94
N TYR A 4 10.78 3.34 -20.88
CA TYR A 4 9.44 2.74 -20.86
C TYR A 4 8.43 3.75 -21.41
N SER A 5 7.67 3.34 -22.43
CA SER A 5 6.61 4.16 -23.02
C SER A 5 5.51 4.43 -22.00
N LYS A 6 4.78 5.54 -22.15
CA LYS A 6 3.60 5.85 -21.32
C LYS A 6 2.57 4.69 -21.30
N ALA A 7 2.53 3.88 -22.36
CA ALA A 7 1.69 2.68 -22.43
C ALA A 7 2.16 1.56 -21.49
N GLY A 8 3.48 1.40 -21.29
CA GLY A 8 4.03 0.48 -20.30
C GLY A 8 3.67 0.89 -18.87
N ALA A 9 3.67 2.19 -18.58
CA ALA A 9 3.27 2.74 -17.29
C ALA A 9 1.82 2.44 -16.92
N ALA A 10 0.90 2.80 -17.81
CA ALA A 10 -0.51 2.55 -17.60
C ALA A 10 -0.81 1.05 -17.47
N GLY A 11 -0.09 0.20 -18.22
CA GLY A 11 -0.23 -1.25 -18.15
C GLY A 11 0.19 -1.83 -16.81
N VAL A 12 1.31 -1.37 -16.23
CA VAL A 12 1.76 -1.83 -14.90
C VAL A 12 0.77 -1.38 -13.83
N VAL A 13 0.42 -0.09 -13.78
CA VAL A 13 -0.54 0.47 -12.82
C VAL A 13 -1.86 -0.29 -12.86
N LEU A 14 -2.43 -0.52 -14.04
CA LEU A 14 -3.67 -1.26 -14.17
C LEU A 14 -3.54 -2.72 -13.69
N LEU A 15 -2.42 -3.37 -14.00
CA LEU A 15 -2.18 -4.76 -13.60
C LEU A 15 -2.10 -4.90 -12.08
N VAL A 16 -1.34 -4.03 -11.41
CA VAL A 16 -1.18 -4.08 -9.95
C VAL A 16 -2.50 -3.77 -9.24
N THR A 17 -3.27 -2.77 -9.70
CA THR A 17 -4.61 -2.48 -9.19
C THR A 17 -5.54 -3.69 -9.30
N ILE A 18 -5.57 -4.37 -10.45
CA ILE A 18 -6.44 -5.54 -10.63
C ILE A 18 -6.03 -6.68 -9.67
N ILE A 19 -4.73 -6.93 -9.51
CA ILE A 19 -4.22 -7.99 -8.64
C ILE A 19 -4.58 -7.68 -7.19
N GLU A 20 -4.28 -6.46 -6.73
CA GLU A 20 -4.56 -6.00 -5.37
C GLU A 20 -6.05 -6.07 -5.05
N ASP A 21 -6.91 -5.43 -5.85
CA ASP A 21 -8.34 -5.33 -5.58
C ASP A 21 -9.02 -6.70 -5.56
N ALA A 22 -8.65 -7.56 -6.51
CA ALA A 22 -9.14 -8.94 -6.54
C ALA A 22 -8.67 -9.71 -5.29
N GLY A 23 -7.43 -9.47 -4.85
CA GLY A 23 -6.85 -9.97 -3.62
C GLY A 23 -7.61 -9.53 -2.38
N LEU A 24 -7.88 -8.23 -2.25
CA LEU A 24 -8.61 -7.63 -1.13
C LEU A 24 -10.05 -8.15 -1.07
N ILE A 25 -10.73 -8.25 -2.22
CA ILE A 25 -12.08 -8.83 -2.29
C ILE A 25 -12.06 -10.30 -1.85
N ALA A 26 -11.13 -11.10 -2.37
CA ALA A 26 -11.00 -12.51 -2.00
C ALA A 26 -10.63 -12.66 -0.51
N TRP A 27 -9.71 -11.84 -0.01
CA TRP A 27 -9.34 -11.77 1.39
C TRP A 27 -10.54 -11.47 2.28
N LEU A 28 -11.35 -10.46 1.94
CA LEU A 28 -12.53 -10.10 2.73
C LEU A 28 -13.56 -11.24 2.74
N VAL A 29 -13.76 -11.94 1.61
CA VAL A 29 -14.61 -13.13 1.54
C VAL A 29 -14.09 -14.23 2.47
N LEU A 30 -12.79 -14.53 2.41
CA LEU A 30 -12.16 -15.54 3.27
C LEU A 30 -12.22 -15.15 4.76
N ALA A 31 -11.99 -13.88 5.09
CA ALA A 31 -12.04 -13.35 6.45
C ALA A 31 -13.43 -13.57 7.07
N ARG A 32 -14.51 -13.39 6.29
CA ARG A 32 -15.89 -13.65 6.73
C ARG A 32 -16.20 -15.12 6.96
N THR A 33 -15.48 -16.03 6.31
CA THR A 33 -15.65 -17.48 6.52
C THR A 33 -14.89 -18.03 7.72
N SER A 34 -14.04 -17.21 8.37
CA SER A 34 -13.19 -17.63 9.49
C SER A 34 -12.44 -18.94 9.21
N MET A 35 -11.91 -19.10 7.99
CA MET A 35 -11.30 -20.35 7.55
C MET A 35 -9.90 -20.54 8.17
N PHE A 36 -9.69 -21.73 8.76
CA PHE A 36 -8.40 -22.16 9.30
C PHE A 36 -7.92 -23.43 8.63
N TYR A 37 -6.62 -23.51 8.37
CA TYR A 37 -5.95 -24.75 7.99
C TYR A 37 -4.84 -25.06 8.98
N ARG A 38 -4.96 -26.18 9.70
CA ARG A 38 -4.00 -26.58 10.75
C ARG A 38 -3.71 -25.47 11.78
N GLY A 39 -4.73 -24.69 12.15
CA GLY A 39 -4.62 -23.59 13.10
C GLY A 39 -4.14 -22.25 12.50
N ILE A 40 -3.82 -22.22 11.21
CA ILE A 40 -3.38 -21.00 10.52
C ILE A 40 -4.60 -20.32 9.88
N PRO A 41 -4.84 -19.01 10.15
CA PRO A 41 -5.90 -18.27 9.49
C PRO A 41 -5.56 -18.09 8.00
N ILE A 42 -6.43 -18.56 7.11
CA ILE A 42 -6.16 -18.58 5.66
C ILE A 42 -6.20 -17.18 5.04
N ALA A 43 -7.14 -16.33 5.49
CA ALA A 43 -7.32 -14.99 4.93
C ALA A 43 -6.03 -14.15 4.90
N PRO A 44 -5.33 -13.88 6.03
CA PRO A 44 -4.10 -13.07 6.01
C PRO A 44 -2.97 -13.70 5.20
N VAL A 45 -2.91 -15.03 5.08
CA VAL A 45 -1.92 -15.72 4.22
C VAL A 45 -2.21 -15.45 2.75
N VAL A 46 -3.47 -15.52 2.33
CA VAL A 46 -3.87 -15.22 0.95
C VAL A 46 -3.58 -13.76 0.62
N LEU A 47 -3.93 -12.83 1.51
CA LEU A 47 -3.64 -11.41 1.32
C LEU A 47 -2.14 -11.16 1.19
N LEU A 48 -1.33 -11.74 2.08
CA LEU A 48 0.14 -11.63 2.02
C LEU A 48 0.69 -12.10 0.67
N LEU A 49 0.21 -13.24 0.16
CA LEU A 49 0.69 -13.76 -1.12
C LEU A 49 0.32 -12.85 -2.29
N VAL A 50 -0.87 -12.25 -2.27
CA VAL A 50 -1.31 -11.33 -3.33
C VAL A 50 -0.50 -10.03 -3.30
N LEU A 51 -0.38 -9.40 -2.13
CA LEU A 51 0.42 -8.19 -1.96
C LEU A 51 1.88 -8.41 -2.31
N LEU A 52 2.46 -9.57 -1.93
CA LEU A 52 3.82 -9.92 -2.35
C LEU A 52 3.99 -9.96 -3.88
N VAL A 53 2.99 -10.46 -4.62
CA VAL A 53 3.04 -10.51 -6.09
C VAL A 53 2.93 -9.10 -6.66
N GLU A 54 1.95 -8.35 -6.19
CA GLU A 54 1.66 -6.99 -6.65
C GLU A 54 2.85 -6.05 -6.37
N HIS A 55 3.29 -5.96 -5.12
CA HIS A 55 4.45 -5.17 -4.72
C HIS A 55 5.73 -5.58 -5.46
N SER A 56 5.93 -6.88 -5.72
CA SER A 56 7.08 -7.35 -6.51
C SER A 56 7.03 -6.87 -7.96
N ILE A 57 5.84 -6.81 -8.57
CA ILE A 57 5.66 -6.29 -9.93
C ILE A 57 5.95 -4.79 -9.95
N MET A 58 5.36 -4.02 -9.03
CA MET A 58 5.57 -2.57 -8.95
C MET A 58 7.04 -2.23 -8.70
N GLN A 59 7.66 -2.85 -7.68
CA GLN A 59 9.05 -2.62 -7.35
C GLN A 59 9.98 -3.03 -8.48
N ARG A 60 9.67 -4.09 -9.24
CA ARG A 60 10.48 -4.46 -10.40
C ARG A 60 10.33 -3.50 -11.57
N ALA A 61 9.18 -2.84 -11.71
CA ALA A 61 8.97 -1.82 -12.73
C ALA A 61 9.77 -0.53 -12.42
N GLU A 62 9.87 -0.17 -11.15
CA GLU A 62 10.47 1.10 -10.72
C GLU A 62 11.92 0.98 -10.22
N ASN A 63 12.29 -0.15 -9.60
CA ASN A 63 13.62 -0.39 -9.08
C ASN A 63 14.47 -1.20 -10.08
N PRO A 64 15.50 -0.60 -10.69
CA PRO A 64 16.36 -1.29 -11.64
C PRO A 64 17.22 -2.40 -11.00
N ASN A 65 17.34 -2.43 -9.67
CA ASN A 65 18.18 -3.36 -8.91
C ASN A 65 17.34 -4.30 -8.04
N PHE A 66 16.42 -5.04 -8.64
CA PHE A 66 15.64 -6.06 -7.92
C PHE A 66 16.57 -7.21 -7.44
N THR A 67 16.77 -7.31 -6.14
CA THR A 67 17.66 -8.30 -5.49
C THR A 67 16.93 -9.07 -4.40
N GLY A 68 17.57 -10.12 -3.85
CA GLY A 68 17.03 -10.85 -2.69
C GLY A 68 16.85 -9.97 -1.45
N LYS A 69 17.68 -8.92 -1.29
CA LYS A 69 17.50 -7.93 -0.23
C LYS A 69 16.20 -7.12 -0.44
N VAL A 70 16.00 -6.61 -1.65
CA VAL A 70 14.78 -5.88 -2.01
C VAL A 70 13.55 -6.75 -1.81
N PHE A 71 13.60 -8.04 -2.18
CA PHE A 71 12.52 -8.97 -1.92
C PHE A 71 12.21 -9.16 -0.42
N ALA A 72 13.22 -9.19 0.43
CA ALA A 72 13.02 -9.25 1.88
C ALA A 72 12.40 -7.95 2.44
N GLU A 73 12.76 -6.80 1.88
CA GLU A 73 12.14 -5.51 2.21
C GLU A 73 10.67 -5.48 1.75
N ILE A 74 10.38 -6.00 0.55
CA ILE A 74 9.01 -6.20 0.02
C ILE A 74 8.17 -7.05 0.96
N PHE A 75 8.72 -8.19 1.40
CA PHE A 75 8.06 -9.03 2.38
C PHE A 75 7.74 -8.28 3.68
N GLY A 76 8.66 -7.42 4.14
CA GLY A 76 8.49 -6.62 5.35
C GLY A 76 7.31 -5.66 5.27
N PHE A 77 7.22 -4.85 4.21
CA PHE A 77 6.14 -3.87 4.09
C PHE A 77 4.81 -4.51 3.67
N SER A 78 4.83 -5.57 2.85
CA SER A 78 3.62 -6.37 2.56
C SER A 78 3.02 -6.97 3.83
N LEU A 79 3.86 -7.46 4.76
CA LEU A 79 3.38 -7.98 6.04
C LEU A 79 2.78 -6.87 6.92
N LEU A 80 3.38 -5.67 6.92
CA LEU A 80 2.85 -4.52 7.63
C LEU A 80 1.45 -4.17 7.13
N GLU A 81 1.26 -4.16 5.81
CA GLU A 81 -0.02 -3.87 5.18
C GLU A 81 -1.09 -4.92 5.52
N VAL A 82 -0.76 -6.22 5.44
CA VAL A 82 -1.67 -7.32 5.86
C VAL A 82 -2.13 -7.12 7.31
N VAL A 83 -1.20 -6.76 8.20
CA VAL A 83 -1.52 -6.49 9.60
C VAL A 83 -2.44 -5.27 9.70
N ASN A 84 -2.14 -4.20 8.97
CA ASN A 84 -2.94 -2.98 8.97
C ASN A 84 -4.39 -3.24 8.54
N TRP A 85 -4.59 -3.91 7.40
CA TRP A 85 -5.90 -4.35 6.90
C TRP A 85 -6.65 -5.23 7.92
N SER A 86 -5.96 -6.23 8.47
CA SER A 86 -6.55 -7.18 9.40
C SER A 86 -7.00 -6.52 10.71
N VAL A 87 -6.12 -5.70 11.31
CA VAL A 87 -6.42 -5.00 12.56
C VAL A 87 -7.51 -3.96 12.33
N TRP A 88 -7.46 -3.20 11.23
CA TRP A 88 -8.51 -2.24 10.89
C TRP A 88 -9.88 -2.90 10.76
N LEU A 89 -9.97 -4.04 10.05
CA LEU A 89 -11.23 -4.78 9.91
C LEU A 89 -11.76 -5.29 11.26
N ILE A 90 -10.87 -5.78 12.14
CA ILE A 90 -11.24 -6.20 13.50
C ILE A 90 -11.75 -5.00 14.31
N LEU A 91 -11.03 -3.88 14.30
CA LEU A 91 -11.43 -2.67 15.00
C LEU A 91 -12.78 -2.16 14.50
N LEU A 92 -13.00 -2.14 13.18
CA LEU A 92 -14.28 -1.77 12.57
C LEU A 92 -15.43 -2.70 12.96
N SER A 93 -15.19 -4.01 13.02
CA SER A 93 -16.23 -4.98 13.41
C SER A 93 -16.76 -4.77 14.83
N ASN A 94 -15.97 -4.11 15.69
CA ASN A 94 -16.35 -3.76 17.07
C ASN A 94 -17.02 -2.38 17.18
N THR A 95 -17.29 -1.71 16.06
CA THR A 95 -17.94 -0.39 16.05
C THR A 95 -19.45 -0.51 15.94
N SER A 96 -20.19 0.37 16.62
CA SER A 96 -21.65 0.44 16.53
C SER A 96 -22.16 1.08 15.23
N SER A 97 -21.31 1.84 14.54
CA SER A 97 -21.60 2.51 13.28
C SER A 97 -20.29 2.97 12.63
N LEU A 98 -20.25 3.05 11.30
CA LEU A 98 -19.12 3.60 10.54
C LEU A 98 -18.86 5.10 10.79
N LEU A 99 -19.76 5.78 11.50
CA LEU A 99 -19.63 7.18 11.90
C LEU A 99 -19.32 7.35 13.40
N SER A 100 -19.16 6.27 14.15
CA SER A 100 -18.83 6.34 15.57
C SER A 100 -17.39 6.84 15.80
N MET A 101 -17.11 7.37 16.99
CA MET A 101 -15.75 7.73 17.39
C MET A 101 -14.81 6.52 17.32
N SER A 102 -15.27 5.32 17.66
CA SER A 102 -14.47 4.09 17.53
C SER A 102 -14.13 3.77 16.07
N SER A 103 -15.04 4.02 15.12
CA SER A 103 -14.75 3.88 13.70
C SER A 103 -13.76 4.93 13.19
N LEU A 104 -13.83 6.16 13.71
CA LEU A 104 -12.85 7.21 13.40
C LEU A 104 -11.46 6.84 13.92
N LEU A 105 -11.35 6.31 15.14
CA LEU A 105 -10.08 5.85 15.70
C LEU A 105 -9.52 4.64 14.94
N ALA A 106 -10.37 3.69 14.55
CA ALA A 106 -9.98 2.57 13.69
C ALA A 106 -9.45 3.08 12.33
N SER A 107 -10.12 4.08 11.75
CA SER A 107 -9.68 4.71 10.50
C SER A 107 -8.36 5.44 10.70
N LEU A 108 -8.17 6.17 11.80
CA LEU A 108 -6.90 6.84 12.11
C LEU A 108 -5.74 5.83 12.20
N TYR A 109 -5.95 4.71 12.88
CA TYR A 109 -4.98 3.61 12.91
C TYR A 109 -4.62 3.17 11.48
N PHE A 110 -5.63 2.95 10.65
CA PHE A 110 -5.47 2.49 9.28
C PHE A 110 -4.69 3.46 8.40
N PHE A 111 -5.03 4.76 8.45
CA PHE A 111 -4.30 5.80 7.73
C PHE A 111 -2.85 5.95 8.21
N VAL A 112 -2.59 5.83 9.51
CA VAL A 112 -1.22 5.88 10.04
C VAL A 112 -0.42 4.65 9.59
N GLY A 113 -1.03 3.47 9.60
CA GLY A 113 -0.40 2.24 9.12
C GLY A 113 0.01 2.33 7.65
N PHE A 114 -0.90 2.77 6.78
CA PHE A 114 -0.59 2.98 5.37
C PHE A 114 0.44 4.08 5.14
N TYR A 115 0.37 5.19 5.88
CA TYR A 115 1.40 6.22 5.75
C TYR A 115 2.81 5.66 6.04
N ILE A 116 2.95 4.81 7.05
CA ILE A 116 4.23 4.17 7.39
C ILE A 116 4.63 3.18 6.30
N GLU A 117 3.71 2.34 5.84
CA GLU A 117 3.91 1.38 4.76
C GLU A 117 4.37 2.10 3.48
N HIS A 118 3.62 3.10 3.01
CA HIS A 118 3.95 3.86 1.79
C HIS A 118 5.31 4.57 1.89
N GLN A 119 5.67 5.11 3.07
CA GLN A 119 7.01 5.67 3.28
C GLN A 119 8.11 4.63 3.11
N ILE A 120 7.89 3.41 3.63
CA ILE A 120 8.84 2.30 3.50
C ILE A 120 8.92 1.85 2.04
N THR A 121 7.78 1.69 1.37
CA THR A 121 7.69 1.27 -0.02
C THR A 121 8.42 2.25 -0.94
N GLU A 122 8.22 3.55 -0.72
CA GLU A 122 8.99 4.60 -1.40
C GLU A 122 10.48 4.58 -1.07
N ASN A 123 10.87 4.25 0.16
CA ASN A 123 12.28 4.07 0.50
C ASN A 123 12.90 2.91 -0.28
N VAL A 124 12.19 1.80 -0.47
CA VAL A 124 12.68 0.65 -1.23
C VAL A 124 12.81 1.00 -2.71
N ILE A 125 11.82 1.66 -3.31
CA ILE A 125 11.86 2.08 -4.73
C ILE A 125 13.07 2.98 -5.00
N THR A 126 13.23 3.99 -4.16
CA THR A 126 14.25 5.04 -4.31
C THR A 126 15.58 4.72 -3.61
N GLN A 127 15.77 3.47 -3.17
CA GLN A 127 16.99 2.93 -2.58
C GLN A 127 17.50 3.72 -1.35
N GLN A 128 16.57 4.18 -0.51
CA GLN A 128 16.84 4.83 0.77
C GLN A 128 16.86 3.81 1.92
N PRO A 129 17.37 4.18 3.12
CA PRO A 129 17.26 3.32 4.29
C PRO A 129 15.80 2.98 4.60
N TYR A 130 15.51 1.70 4.85
CA TYR A 130 14.16 1.14 4.99
C TYR A 130 13.24 1.97 5.93
N LEU A 131 13.73 2.35 7.11
CA LEU A 131 12.98 3.10 8.13
C LEU A 131 13.19 4.63 8.10
N ARG A 132 13.56 5.21 6.93
CA ARG A 132 13.78 6.65 6.83
C ARG A 132 12.46 7.40 6.60
N PHE A 133 11.99 8.12 7.62
CA PHE A 133 10.87 9.04 7.44
C PHE A 133 11.34 10.35 6.78
N ARG A 134 10.74 10.70 5.64
CA ARG A 134 11.11 11.90 4.88
C ARG A 134 10.49 13.15 5.48
N ASN A 135 11.17 14.29 5.28
CA ASN A 135 10.69 15.57 5.75
C ASN A 135 9.38 15.95 5.04
N GLY A 136 8.42 16.53 5.76
CA GLY A 136 7.05 16.81 5.30
C GLY A 136 6.91 17.78 4.11
N ARG A 137 8.01 18.41 3.67
CA ARG A 137 8.02 19.47 2.64
C ARG A 137 8.48 19.00 1.25
N GLY A 138 8.76 17.71 1.07
CA GLY A 138 9.23 17.14 -0.22
C GLY A 138 8.09 16.61 -1.08
N GLY A 139 8.26 16.65 -2.41
CA GLY A 139 7.28 16.09 -3.37
C GLY A 139 6.97 14.60 -3.13
N ILE A 140 7.95 13.84 -2.63
CA ILE A 140 7.74 12.44 -2.27
C ILE A 140 6.81 12.30 -1.06
N THR A 141 7.00 13.11 -0.02
CA THR A 141 6.11 13.08 1.15
C THR A 141 4.68 13.49 0.81
N ALA A 142 4.51 14.48 -0.07
CA ALA A 142 3.19 14.85 -0.59
C ALA A 142 2.56 13.70 -1.40
N GLY A 143 3.36 13.00 -2.21
CA GLY A 143 2.96 11.79 -2.93
C GLY A 143 2.42 10.70 -2.00
N VAL A 144 3.23 10.29 -1.02
CA VAL A 144 2.85 9.31 0.01
C VAL A 144 1.56 9.72 0.73
N ILE A 145 1.40 11.00 1.09
CA ILE A 145 0.16 11.47 1.72
C ILE A 145 -1.03 11.28 0.79
N LEU A 146 -0.89 11.61 -0.49
CA LEU A 146 -1.98 11.47 -1.46
C LEU A 146 -2.32 9.99 -1.73
N GLU A 147 -1.31 9.12 -1.86
CA GLU A 147 -1.45 7.65 -1.96
C GLU A 147 -2.25 7.11 -0.77
N THR A 148 -1.78 7.40 0.45
CA THR A 148 -2.42 7.01 1.71
C THR A 148 -3.87 7.48 1.79
N LEU A 149 -4.14 8.72 1.35
CA LEU A 149 -5.49 9.27 1.36
C LEU A 149 -6.39 8.60 0.32
N SER A 150 -5.90 8.37 -0.89
CA SER A 150 -6.70 7.73 -1.95
C SER A 150 -7.09 6.30 -1.58
N GLU A 151 -6.14 5.51 -1.10
CA GLU A 151 -6.36 4.12 -0.72
C GLU A 151 -7.28 4.04 0.51
N GLY A 152 -6.93 4.74 1.59
CA GLY A 152 -7.71 4.70 2.83
C GLY A 152 -9.14 5.21 2.68
N ILE A 153 -9.36 6.23 1.84
CA ILE A 153 -10.72 6.70 1.49
C ILE A 153 -11.44 5.65 0.63
N GLY A 154 -10.78 5.10 -0.40
CA GLY A 154 -11.33 4.06 -1.26
C GLY A 154 -11.80 2.83 -0.48
N ALA A 155 -10.95 2.33 0.42
CA ALA A 155 -11.24 1.22 1.32
C ALA A 155 -12.44 1.49 2.23
N ARG A 156 -12.53 2.70 2.80
CA ARG A 156 -13.65 3.06 3.68
C ARG A 156 -14.96 3.19 2.91
N LEU A 157 -14.93 3.79 1.73
CA LEU A 157 -16.11 3.89 0.85
C LEU A 157 -16.53 2.51 0.34
N TRP A 158 -15.59 1.61 0.10
CA TRP A 158 -15.89 0.23 -0.26
C TRP A 158 -16.77 -0.46 0.77
N LEU A 159 -16.39 -0.39 2.05
CA LEU A 159 -17.20 -0.99 3.11
C LEU A 159 -18.53 -0.25 3.33
N LEU A 160 -18.57 1.06 3.09
CA LEU A 160 -19.76 1.89 3.30
C LEU A 160 -20.87 1.65 2.25
N TYR A 161 -20.50 1.47 0.99
CA TYR A 161 -21.46 1.47 -0.13
C TYR A 161 -21.87 0.06 -0.61
N GLY A 162 -21.51 -1.00 0.13
CA GLY A 162 -22.04 -2.35 -0.11
C GLY A 162 -21.78 -2.85 -1.54
N PRO A 163 -22.81 -3.21 -2.34
CA PRO A 163 -22.62 -3.79 -3.67
C PRO A 163 -21.84 -2.92 -4.67
N ILE A 164 -21.95 -1.60 -4.59
CA ILE A 164 -21.19 -0.67 -5.47
C ILE A 164 -19.84 -0.29 -4.86
N GLY A 165 -19.59 -0.65 -3.60
CA GLY A 165 -18.37 -0.39 -2.86
C GLY A 165 -17.08 -0.71 -3.62
N PRO A 166 -16.97 -1.87 -4.31
CA PRO A 166 -15.75 -2.21 -5.05
C PRO A 166 -15.32 -1.16 -6.07
N ALA A 167 -16.23 -0.35 -6.62
CA ALA A 167 -15.86 0.73 -7.53
C ALA A 167 -15.02 1.83 -6.84
N PHE A 168 -15.26 2.08 -5.55
CA PHE A 168 -14.48 3.03 -4.77
C PHE A 168 -13.12 2.49 -4.37
N LEU A 169 -13.04 1.17 -4.10
CA LEU A 169 -11.75 0.50 -3.87
C LEU A 169 -10.86 0.66 -5.10
N VAL A 170 -11.37 0.24 -6.27
CA VAL A 170 -10.66 0.33 -7.55
C VAL A 170 -10.22 1.75 -7.86
N LEU A 171 -11.08 2.75 -7.61
CA LEU A 171 -10.71 4.15 -7.85
C LEU A 171 -9.60 4.61 -6.89
N GLY A 172 -9.65 4.21 -5.62
CA GLY A 172 -8.63 4.51 -4.61
C GLY A 172 -7.28 3.94 -5.00
N SER A 173 -7.21 2.62 -5.21
CA SER A 173 -5.99 1.90 -5.59
C SER A 173 -5.45 2.37 -6.96
N LEU A 174 -6.32 2.70 -7.92
CA LEU A 174 -5.85 3.26 -9.20
C LEU A 174 -5.15 4.61 -9.03
N ILE A 175 -5.68 5.49 -8.17
CA ILE A 175 -5.07 6.79 -7.89
C ILE A 175 -3.74 6.59 -7.16
N GLU A 176 -3.74 5.75 -6.13
CA GLU A 176 -2.57 5.41 -5.33
C GLU A 176 -1.42 4.87 -6.19
N HIS A 177 -1.64 3.77 -6.92
CA HIS A 177 -0.63 3.18 -7.81
C HIS A 177 -0.17 4.16 -8.89
N SER A 178 -1.05 5.03 -9.39
CA SER A 178 -0.66 6.08 -10.34
C SER A 178 0.29 7.09 -9.72
N ILE A 179 0.07 7.48 -8.46
CA ILE A 179 0.93 8.42 -7.75
C ILE A 179 2.25 7.75 -7.40
N GLN A 180 2.24 6.53 -6.85
CA GLN A 180 3.44 5.76 -6.49
C GLN A 180 4.35 5.58 -7.70
N TYR A 181 3.78 5.24 -8.86
CA TYR A 181 4.52 5.13 -10.11
C TYR A 181 5.17 6.46 -10.56
N VAL A 182 4.55 7.60 -10.27
CA VAL A 182 5.12 8.93 -10.54
C VAL A 182 6.17 9.32 -9.50
N VAL A 183 5.90 9.06 -8.21
CA VAL A 183 6.74 9.42 -7.07
C VAL A 183 8.04 8.61 -7.07
N GLY A 184 7.97 7.32 -7.36
CA GLY A 184 9.12 6.43 -7.50
C GLY A 184 10.16 6.89 -8.53
N ARG A 185 9.77 7.81 -9.43
CA ARG A 185 10.61 8.40 -10.48
C ARG A 185 11.13 9.79 -10.16
N LEU A 186 10.71 10.38 -9.05
CA LEU A 186 11.20 11.68 -8.64
C LEU A 186 12.70 11.56 -8.31
N PRO A 187 13.54 12.47 -8.82
CA PRO A 187 14.97 12.45 -8.51
C PRO A 187 15.18 12.65 -7.01
N VAL A 188 15.93 11.75 -6.38
CA VAL A 188 16.27 11.80 -4.95
C VAL A 188 17.30 12.90 -4.60
N ARG A 189 17.55 13.83 -5.53
CA ARG A 189 18.55 14.91 -5.34
C ARG A 189 18.02 15.93 -4.33
N GLY A 190 18.59 15.91 -3.14
CA GLY A 190 18.36 16.91 -2.08
C GLY A 190 18.42 16.42 -0.63
N LEU A 191 18.88 15.19 -0.36
CA LEU A 191 18.82 14.60 1.00
C LEU A 191 20.13 13.96 1.50
N VAL A 192 21.23 14.19 0.80
CA VAL A 192 22.57 14.02 1.37
C VAL A 192 22.95 15.39 1.94
N VAL A 193 22.87 15.53 3.27
CA VAL A 193 23.69 16.56 3.94
C VAL A 193 25.12 16.08 3.73
N ASP A 194 25.93 16.87 3.03
CA ASP A 194 27.36 16.60 2.88
C ASP A 194 27.95 16.37 4.28
N PRO A 195 28.63 15.24 4.54
CA PRO A 195 29.32 15.00 5.80
C PRO A 195 30.47 16.00 6.04
N GLU A 196 30.82 16.84 5.06
CA GLU A 196 31.98 17.72 5.08
C GLU A 196 31.66 19.21 5.35
N SER A 197 30.46 19.52 5.86
CA SER A 197 30.07 20.91 6.19
C SER A 197 29.99 21.22 7.69
N VAL A 198 30.96 20.71 8.47
CA VAL A 198 31.26 21.19 9.83
C VAL A 198 32.75 21.40 10.01
#